data_AF-A0A9D7RMB6-F1
#
_entry.id   AF-A0A9D7RMB6-F1
#
_cell.length_a   1.000
_cell.length_b   1.000
_cell.length_c   1.000
_cell.angle_alpha   90.00
_cell.angle_beta   90.00
_cell.angle_gamma   90.00
#
_symmetry.space_group_name_H-M   'P 1'
#
loop_
_entity.id
_entity.type
_entity.pdbx_description
1 polymer ?
#
loop_
_entity_poly.entity_id
_entity_poly.type
_entity_poly.pdbx_seq_one_letter_code
_entity_poly.pdbx_strand_id
1 'polypeptide(L)'
;MQAEKDRKQAEEDRKMLLSLVEDLVKDKLVKDKEGISSFKLSNDQFLINGVKQSPELHAKYKAKYVKNPNYQINIENNGFHGNHLWFSKGSIKE
;
A
#
# COMPACT_ATOMS: atom_id res chain seq x y z
N MET A 1 12.90 15.71 -19.36
CA MET A 1 11.86 16.49 -18.69
C MET A 1 11.34 15.68 -17.51
N GLN A 2 11.29 16.26 -16.30
CA GLN A 2 10.90 15.55 -15.06
C GLN A 2 9.42 15.08 -15.10
N ALA A 3 8.56 15.83 -15.79
CA ALA A 3 7.11 15.60 -15.87
C ALA A 3 6.70 14.29 -16.58
N GLU A 4 7.46 13.83 -17.58
CA GLU A 4 7.15 12.57 -18.28
C GLU A 4 7.51 11.34 -17.44
N LYS A 5 8.62 11.41 -16.68
CA LYS A 5 8.97 10.34 -15.73
C LYS A 5 7.93 10.24 -14.62
N ASP A 6 7.49 11.39 -14.11
CA ASP A 6 6.49 11.45 -13.04
C ASP A 6 5.14 10.86 -13.49
N ARG A 7 4.67 11.17 -14.70
CA ARG A 7 3.45 10.55 -15.27
C ARG A 7 3.56 9.05 -15.41
N LYS A 8 4.71 8.55 -15.86
CA LYS A 8 4.93 7.10 -16.05
C LYS A 8 4.96 6.37 -14.71
N GLN A 9 5.60 6.98 -13.72
CA GLN A 9 5.64 6.49 -12.34
C GLN A 9 4.22 6.44 -11.76
N ALA A 10 3.48 7.55 -11.85
CA ALA A 10 2.11 7.65 -11.36
C ALA A 10 1.15 6.64 -12.00
N GLU A 11 1.31 6.31 -13.29
CA GLU A 11 0.48 5.29 -13.94
C GLU A 11 0.77 3.88 -13.42
N GLU A 12 2.04 3.54 -13.23
CA GLU A 12 2.47 2.26 -12.66
C GLU A 12 2.03 2.14 -11.19
N ASP A 13 2.22 3.20 -10.40
CA ASP A 13 1.74 3.28 -9.01
C ASP A 13 0.21 3.15 -8.95
N ARG A 14 -0.52 3.76 -9.89
CA ARG A 14 -1.98 3.65 -9.96
C ARG A 14 -2.44 2.24 -10.31
N LYS A 15 -1.76 1.54 -11.23
CA LYS A 15 -2.02 0.12 -11.52
C LYS A 15 -1.75 -0.75 -10.29
N MET A 16 -0.62 -0.52 -9.62
CA MET A 16 -0.23 -1.28 -8.44
C MET A 16 -1.24 -1.07 -7.30
N LEU A 17 -1.68 0.17 -7.10
CA LEU A 17 -2.72 0.52 -6.15
C LEU A 17 -4.05 -0.15 -6.49
N LEU A 18 -4.51 -0.11 -7.74
CA LEU A 18 -5.74 -0.81 -8.14
C LEU A 18 -5.67 -2.30 -7.83
N SER A 19 -4.59 -2.98 -8.24
CA SER A 19 -4.40 -4.41 -7.97
C SER A 19 -4.37 -4.72 -6.48
N LEU A 20 -3.70 -3.88 -5.68
CA LEU A 20 -3.64 -4.04 -4.23
C LEU A 20 -5.02 -3.89 -3.61
N VAL A 21 -5.76 -2.85 -4.01
CA VAL A 21 -7.11 -2.57 -3.52
C VAL A 21 -8.09 -3.68 -3.92
N GLU A 22 -8.01 -4.20 -5.14
CA GLU A 22 -8.83 -5.33 -5.57
C GLU A 22 -8.55 -6.59 -4.75
N ASP A 23 -7.28 -6.90 -4.48
CA ASP A 23 -6.89 -7.98 -3.58
C ASP A 23 -7.51 -7.76 -2.19
N LEU A 24 -7.46 -6.53 -1.65
CA LEU A 24 -8.04 -6.20 -0.35
C LEU A 24 -9.56 -6.38 -0.30
N VAL A 25 -10.28 -5.93 -1.33
CA VAL A 25 -11.73 -6.11 -1.44
C VAL A 25 -12.08 -7.59 -1.59
N LYS A 26 -11.29 -8.34 -2.36
CA LYS A 26 -11.47 -9.78 -2.58
C LYS A 26 -11.22 -10.60 -1.31
N ASP A 27 -10.20 -10.24 -0.54
CA ASP A 27 -9.93 -10.78 0.79
C ASP A 27 -10.92 -10.23 1.87
N LYS A 28 -11.91 -9.41 1.48
CA LYS A 28 -12.92 -8.76 2.35
C LYS A 28 -12.34 -7.91 3.49
N LEU A 29 -11.15 -7.36 3.28
CA LEU A 29 -10.45 -6.52 4.27
C LEU A 29 -10.99 -5.09 4.28
N VAL A 30 -11.48 -4.64 3.14
CA VAL A 30 -12.18 -3.36 2.96
C VAL A 30 -13.41 -3.57 2.09
N LYS A 31 -14.39 -2.68 2.23
CA LYS A 31 -15.59 -2.72 1.38
C LYS A 31 -15.24 -2.33 -0.06
N ASP A 32 -14.51 -1.23 -0.20
CA ASP A 32 -14.25 -0.59 -1.49
C ASP A 32 -12.92 0.17 -1.43
N LYS A 33 -12.44 0.60 -2.60
CA LYS A 33 -11.25 1.47 -2.72
C LYS A 33 -11.34 2.75 -1.89
N GLU A 34 -12.55 3.27 -1.74
CA GLU A 34 -12.86 4.48 -0.99
C GLU A 34 -12.93 4.23 0.52
N GLY A 35 -13.13 2.97 0.92
CA GLY A 35 -13.07 2.54 2.32
C GLY A 35 -11.64 2.42 2.88
N ILE A 36 -10.62 2.57 2.04
CA ILE A 36 -9.22 2.58 2.47
C ILE A 36 -8.83 4.02 2.83
N SER A 37 -9.06 4.42 4.07
CA SER A 37 -8.60 5.73 4.55
C SER A 37 -7.09 5.76 4.76
N SER A 38 -6.54 4.67 5.31
CA SER A 38 -5.10 4.52 5.55
C SER A 38 -4.72 3.05 5.43
N PHE A 39 -3.59 2.76 4.82
CA PHE A 39 -3.03 1.43 4.74
C PHE A 39 -1.53 1.53 4.96
N LYS A 40 -1.00 0.64 5.79
CA LYS A 40 0.42 0.57 6.10
C LYS A 40 0.84 -0.89 6.12
N LEU A 41 1.73 -1.23 5.20
CA LEU A 41 2.35 -2.54 5.09
C LEU A 41 3.85 -2.39 5.31
N SER A 42 4.29 -2.67 6.54
CA SER A 42 5.69 -2.70 6.96
C SER A 42 6.15 -4.14 7.17
N ASN A 43 7.41 -4.36 7.53
CA ASN A 43 7.93 -5.70 7.83
C ASN A 43 7.29 -6.35 9.06
N ASP A 44 6.87 -5.54 10.04
CA ASP A 44 6.30 -5.99 11.33
C ASP A 44 4.79 -5.71 11.44
N GLN A 45 4.33 -4.65 10.78
CA GLN A 45 2.98 -4.15 10.95
C GLN A 45 2.23 -4.16 9.63
N PHE A 46 1.07 -4.79 9.63
CA PHE A 46 0.09 -4.67 8.57
C PHE A 46 -1.19 -4.06 9.13
N LEU A 47 -1.45 -2.80 8.77
CA LEU A 47 -2.57 -2.01 9.28
C LEU A 47 -3.41 -1.54 8.10
N ILE A 48 -4.71 -1.78 8.17
CA ILE A 48 -5.69 -1.28 7.19
C ILE A 48 -6.75 -0.54 7.97
N ASN A 49 -6.92 0.73 7.65
CA ASN A 49 -7.84 1.65 8.31
C ASN A 49 -7.67 1.66 9.85
N GLY A 50 -6.42 1.56 10.31
CA GLY A 50 -6.08 1.44 11.74
C GLY A 50 -6.28 0.04 12.35
N VAL A 51 -6.83 -0.92 11.60
CA VAL A 51 -7.05 -2.31 12.04
C VAL A 51 -5.84 -3.16 11.68
N LYS A 52 -5.20 -3.76 12.69
CA LYS A 52 -4.10 -4.70 12.50
C LYS A 52 -4.62 -5.99 11.87
N GLN A 53 -4.05 -6.35 10.73
CA GLN A 53 -4.45 -7.50 9.94
C GLN A 53 -3.71 -8.78 10.39
N SER A 54 -4.24 -9.92 9.98
CA SER A 54 -3.64 -11.22 10.27
C SER A 54 -2.23 -11.36 9.67
N PRO A 55 -1.33 -12.10 10.34
CA PRO A 55 0.03 -12.34 9.87
C PRO A 55 0.07 -13.10 8.53
N GLU A 56 -0.95 -13.91 8.23
CA GLU A 56 -1.08 -14.63 6.95
C GLU A 56 -1.22 -13.66 5.77
N LEU A 57 -2.10 -12.66 5.89
CA LEU A 57 -2.29 -11.63 4.88
C LEU A 57 -1.04 -10.75 4.81
N HIS A 58 -0.48 -10.38 5.96
CA HIS A 58 0.76 -9.63 6.02
C HIS A 58 1.87 -10.31 5.21
N ALA A 59 2.08 -11.61 5.39
CA ALA A 59 3.06 -12.38 4.63
C ALA A 59 2.75 -12.43 3.13
N LYS A 60 1.48 -12.67 2.74
CA LYS A 60 1.02 -12.70 1.34
C LYS A 60 1.27 -11.37 0.63
N TYR A 61 0.84 -10.26 1.22
CA TYR A 61 0.97 -8.92 0.63
C TYR A 61 2.42 -8.44 0.64
N LYS A 62 3.16 -8.73 1.71
CA LYS A 62 4.59 -8.45 1.77
C LYS A 62 5.34 -9.19 0.66
N ALA A 63 5.12 -10.49 0.49
CA ALA A 63 5.77 -11.26 -0.57
C ALA A 63 5.43 -10.74 -1.99
N LYS A 64 4.21 -10.21 -2.18
CA LYS A 64 3.74 -9.72 -3.48
C LYS A 64 4.22 -8.31 -3.82
N TYR A 65 4.23 -7.40 -2.85
CA TYR A 65 4.46 -5.96 -3.08
C TYR A 65 5.77 -5.44 -2.47
N VAL A 66 6.24 -6.02 -1.36
CA VAL A 66 7.47 -5.61 -0.68
C VAL A 66 8.65 -6.40 -1.24
N LYS A 67 9.24 -5.88 -2.33
CA LYS A 67 10.41 -6.50 -2.97
C LYS A 67 11.67 -6.47 -2.11
N ASN A 68 11.75 -5.56 -1.14
CA ASN A 68 12.90 -5.41 -0.24
C ASN A 68 12.43 -5.51 1.21
N PRO A 69 13.10 -6.30 2.07
CA PRO A 69 12.68 -6.50 3.47
C PRO A 69 12.68 -5.21 4.28
N ASN A 70 13.39 -4.19 3.81
CA ASN A 70 13.48 -2.88 4.45
C ASN A 70 12.55 -1.82 3.86
N TYR A 71 11.65 -2.21 2.96
CA TYR A 71 10.66 -1.31 2.37
C TYR A 71 9.31 -1.51 3.04
N GLN A 72 8.62 -0.41 3.26
CA GLN A 72 7.22 -0.40 3.69
C GLN A 72 6.40 0.42 2.70
N ILE A 73 5.18 -0.05 2.47
CA ILE A 73 4.22 0.56 1.56
C ILE A 73 3.20 1.26 2.42
N ASN A 74 3.02 2.55 2.16
CA ASN A 74 2.03 3.35 2.83
C ASN A 74 1.08 3.89 1.75
N ILE A 75 -0.21 3.84 2.06
CA ILE A 75 -1.25 4.40 1.25
C ILE A 75 -2.11 5.26 2.17
N GLU A 76 -2.30 6.52 1.80
CA GLU A 76 -3.26 7.39 2.47
C GLU A 76 -4.28 7.90 1.47
N ASN A 77 -5.54 7.96 1.89
CA ASN A 77 -6.55 8.72 1.18
C ASN A 77 -6.61 10.11 1.81
N ASN A 78 -6.12 11.13 1.09
CA ASN A 78 -6.12 12.50 1.61
C ASN A 78 -7.43 13.27 1.29
N GLY A 79 -8.50 12.60 0.84
CA GLY A 79 -9.82 13.17 0.52
C GLY A 79 -9.87 14.17 -0.65
N PHE A 80 -8.81 14.93 -0.90
CA PHE A 80 -8.71 16.02 -1.88
C PHE A 80 -7.92 15.66 -3.15
N HIS A 81 -6.98 14.70 -3.06
CA HIS A 81 -6.10 14.33 -4.18
C HIS A 81 -6.14 12.83 -4.55
N GLY A 82 -7.02 12.04 -3.92
CA GLY A 82 -7.09 10.59 -4.11
C GLY A 82 -6.09 9.83 -3.24
N ASN A 83 -5.96 8.52 -3.49
CA ASN A 83 -5.04 7.66 -2.74
C ASN A 83 -3.61 7.91 -3.20
N HIS A 84 -2.76 8.37 -2.30
CA HIS A 84 -1.32 8.51 -2.55
C HIS A 84 -0.63 7.23 -2.08
N LEU A 85 0.17 6.60 -2.94
CA LEU A 85 1.02 5.47 -2.58
C LEU A 85 2.46 5.97 -2.52
N TRP A 86 3.14 5.72 -1.41
CA TRP A 86 4.58 5.95 -1.32
C TRP A 86 5.27 4.82 -0.57
N PHE A 87 6.49 4.56 -1.05
CA PHE A 87 7.39 3.63 -0.44
C PHE A 87 8.27 4.39 0.54
N SER A 88 8.33 3.93 1.80
CA SER A 88 9.32 4.42 2.75
C SER A 88 10.24 3.28 3.18
N LYS A 89 11.46 3.62 3.58
CA LYS A 89 12.36 2.64 4.20
C LYS A 89 11.86 2.43 5.63
N GLY A 90 11.53 1.19 5.99
CA GLY A 90 11.17 0.85 7.35
C GLY A 90 12.36 1.08 8.27
N SER A 91 12.12 1.60 9.46
CA SER A 91 13.16 1.64 10.49
C SER A 91 13.42 0.21 10.94
N ILE A 92 14.50 -0.41 10.45
CA ILE A 92 15.12 -1.49 11.20
C ILE A 92 15.64 -0.82 12.46
N LYS A 93 14.97 -1.02 13.59
CA LYS A 93 15.65 -0.85 14.87
C LYS A 93 16.63 -2.02 14.92
N GLU A 94 17.89 -1.71 14.69
CA GLU A 94 19.04 -2.58 14.94
C GLU A 94 19.04 -3.10 16.39
#